data_AF-A0A953Z7B4-F1
#
_entry.id   AF-A0A953Z7B4-F1
#
_cell.length_a   1.000
_cell.length_b   1.000
_cell.length_c   1.000
_cell.angle_alpha   90.00
_cell.angle_beta   90.00
_cell.angle_gamma   90.00
#
_symmetry.space_group_name_H-M   'P 1'
#
loop_
_entity.id
_entity.type
_entity.pdbx_description
1 polymer ?
#
loop_
_entity_poly.entity_id
_entity_poly.type
_entity_poly.pdbx_seq_one_letter_code
_entity_poly.pdbx_strand_id
1 'polypeptide(L)'
;MKLPINQLLYVAIAGLLGGSAWQFYETWKEIRKEDARAEQRQREASDTCKLRLEKGRSLNVVSKGPNYAENQPWDHFKDANLIGKLPPPPPKPIDPEEQKKPEKPPETPLEDICAIVCLVFQEDQSMAILRYQETSNVEPPEEILEAFSPPDTVTPTPRTNNKNRRNAGKVKTARPIARAMPTTRVGGFVQTLRLEDNLWPPYDHIKLVAIDGYAEFAEFSRTAEDGSESAPERLYRDELGLSQAVMERLHEEGYTRGSKPRSVNPETSPEEIPEGLFGIWAGGDDTKRINGDFHIGRREWKDWNEDSNRIFNRELQTKSYSGRNGVSGVQITKVSERFQQFGVQAGDVIVSVNGEPVRSKAQAITVGKRLYKRGVRTFNVVFLSRGAEVTRTYVAPDQGR
;
A
#
# COMPACT_ATOMS: atom_id res chain seq x y z
N MET A 1 -56.73 -12.02 58.69
CA MET A 1 -56.68 -10.75 57.92
C MET A 1 -56.38 -11.10 56.47
N LYS A 2 -57.22 -10.70 55.50
CA LYS A 2 -57.00 -10.96 54.07
C LYS A 2 -56.25 -9.76 53.48
N LEU A 3 -54.99 -9.96 53.07
CA LEU A 3 -54.25 -8.92 52.36
C LEU A 3 -54.86 -8.75 50.96
N PRO A 4 -55.10 -7.50 50.50
CA PRO A 4 -55.62 -7.25 49.16
C PRO A 4 -54.63 -7.76 48.11
N ILE A 5 -55.16 -8.41 47.07
CA ILE A 5 -54.39 -9.06 45.98
C ILE A 5 -53.32 -8.12 45.40
N ASN A 6 -53.60 -6.82 45.30
CA ASN A 6 -52.65 -5.83 44.79
C ASN A 6 -51.37 -5.73 45.64
N GLN A 7 -51.47 -5.87 46.97
CA GLN A 7 -50.29 -5.83 47.85
C GLN A 7 -49.40 -7.07 47.68
N LEU A 8 -49.99 -8.24 47.43
CA LEU A 8 -49.22 -9.44 47.11
C LEU A 8 -48.45 -9.31 45.79
N LEU A 9 -49.06 -8.68 44.78
CA LEU A 9 -48.40 -8.42 43.50
C LEU A 9 -47.19 -7.49 43.67
N TYR A 10 -47.32 -6.41 44.43
CA TYR A 10 -46.19 -5.49 44.68
C TYR A 10 -45.04 -6.16 45.43
N VAL A 11 -45.34 -7.01 46.42
CA VAL A 11 -44.31 -7.77 47.14
C VAL A 11 -43.62 -8.78 46.22
N ALA A 12 -44.35 -9.46 45.33
CA ALA A 12 -43.78 -10.37 44.37
C ALA A 12 -42.85 -9.65 43.36
N ILE A 13 -43.27 -8.50 42.84
CA ILE A 13 -42.46 -7.68 41.93
C ILE A 13 -41.19 -7.17 42.63
N ALA A 14 -41.32 -6.67 43.87
CA ALA A 14 -40.19 -6.22 44.67
C ALA A 14 -39.19 -7.36 44.92
N GLY A 15 -39.68 -8.58 45.19
CA GLY A 15 -38.85 -9.78 45.34
C GLY A 15 -38.10 -10.15 44.06
N LEU A 16 -38.76 -10.10 42.89
CA LEU A 16 -38.11 -10.38 41.60
C LEU A 16 -37.06 -9.33 41.25
N LEU A 17 -37.36 -8.04 41.47
CA LEU A 17 -36.39 -6.97 41.25
C LEU A 17 -35.18 -7.11 42.19
N GLY A 18 -35.42 -7.40 43.48
CA GLY A 18 -34.35 -7.66 44.44
C GLY A 18 -33.46 -8.85 44.05
N GLY A 19 -34.07 -9.96 43.64
CA GLY A 19 -33.34 -11.14 43.16
C GLY A 19 -32.50 -10.86 41.90
N SER A 20 -33.07 -10.13 40.93
CA SER A 20 -32.34 -9.76 39.71
C SER A 20 -31.17 -8.81 39.98
N ALA A 21 -31.34 -7.84 40.89
CA ALA A 21 -30.28 -6.92 41.29
C ALA A 21 -29.13 -7.66 42.03
N TRP A 22 -29.47 -8.65 42.87
CA TRP A 22 -28.48 -9.50 43.53
C TRP A 22 -27.67 -10.32 42.51
N GLN A 23 -28.33 -10.95 41.56
CA GLN A 23 -27.67 -11.77 40.54
C GLN A 23 -26.76 -10.93 39.63
N PHE A 24 -27.20 -9.70 39.29
CA PHE A 24 -26.37 -8.73 38.57
C PHE A 24 -25.13 -8.32 39.39
N TYR A 25 -25.29 -8.11 40.70
CA TYR A 25 -24.17 -7.76 41.57
C TYR A 25 -23.12 -8.88 41.67
N GLU A 26 -23.54 -10.14 41.78
CA GLU A 26 -22.61 -11.28 41.80
C GLU A 26 -21.85 -11.43 40.47
N THR A 27 -22.56 -11.40 39.34
CA THR A 27 -21.94 -11.48 38.02
C THR A 27 -20.99 -10.31 37.76
N TRP A 28 -21.35 -9.09 38.16
CA TRP A 28 -20.47 -7.93 38.07
C TRP A 28 -19.20 -8.08 38.91
N LYS A 29 -19.30 -8.68 40.11
CA LYS A 29 -18.16 -8.95 40.98
C LYS A 29 -17.22 -10.02 40.40
N GLU A 30 -17.75 -11.02 39.71
CA GLU A 30 -16.95 -12.03 39.01
C GLU A 30 -16.19 -11.43 37.82
N ILE A 31 -16.86 -10.64 36.98
CA ILE A 31 -16.23 -9.93 35.85
C ILE A 31 -15.07 -9.05 36.35
N ARG A 32 -15.29 -8.28 37.42
CA ARG A 32 -14.23 -7.46 38.06
C ARG A 32 -13.04 -8.28 38.54
N LYS A 33 -13.26 -9.50 39.04
CA LYS A 33 -12.17 -10.40 39.46
C LYS A 33 -11.41 -10.96 38.26
N GLU A 34 -12.10 -11.25 37.15
CA GLU A 34 -11.46 -11.71 35.92
C GLU A 34 -10.61 -10.62 35.27
N ASP A 35 -11.11 -9.38 35.21
CA ASP A 35 -10.36 -8.22 34.72
C ASP A 35 -9.07 -8.00 35.53
N ALA A 36 -9.16 -8.06 36.86
CA ALA A 36 -7.98 -7.96 37.74
C ALA A 36 -6.96 -9.08 37.49
N ARG A 37 -7.41 -10.31 37.24
CA ARG A 37 -6.53 -11.44 36.88
C ARG A 37 -5.90 -11.27 35.50
N ALA A 38 -6.65 -10.73 34.53
CA ALA A 38 -6.15 -10.47 33.19
C ALA A 38 -5.05 -9.39 33.20
N GLU A 39 -5.24 -8.31 33.96
CA GLU A 39 -4.21 -7.29 34.17
C GLU A 39 -2.96 -7.87 34.83
N GLN A 40 -3.11 -8.74 35.82
CA GLN A 40 -1.98 -9.40 36.47
C GLN A 40 -1.19 -10.28 35.49
N ARG A 41 -1.87 -11.10 34.68
CA ARG A 41 -1.22 -11.93 33.65
C ARG A 41 -0.47 -11.08 32.61
N GLN A 42 -1.02 -9.93 32.23
CA GLN A 42 -0.34 -9.01 31.31
C GLN A 42 0.93 -8.41 31.93
N ARG A 43 0.89 -8.06 33.23
CA ARG A 43 2.08 -7.57 33.95
C ARG A 43 3.17 -8.65 34.01
N GLU A 44 2.81 -9.87 34.43
CA GLU A 44 3.73 -11.01 34.48
C GLU A 44 4.33 -11.34 33.09
N ALA A 45 3.53 -11.29 32.03
CA ALA A 45 4.01 -11.46 30.65
C ALA A 45 4.98 -10.34 30.24
N SER A 46 4.70 -9.08 30.62
CA SER A 46 5.58 -7.96 30.31
C SER A 46 6.91 -8.04 31.07
N ASP A 47 6.88 -8.46 32.34
CA ASP A 47 8.07 -8.56 33.18
C ASP A 47 8.95 -9.75 32.76
N THR A 48 8.35 -10.88 32.38
CA THR A 48 9.10 -12.01 31.80
C THR A 48 9.75 -11.65 30.45
N CYS A 49 9.09 -10.85 29.62
CA CYS A 49 9.69 -10.29 28.40
C CYS A 49 10.87 -9.38 28.72
N LYS A 50 10.75 -8.46 29.68
CA LYS A 50 11.86 -7.57 30.10
C LYS A 50 13.06 -8.37 30.61
N LEU A 51 12.83 -9.37 31.48
CA LEU A 51 13.88 -10.25 31.99
C LEU A 51 14.62 -11.00 30.87
N ARG A 52 13.91 -11.48 29.84
CA ARG A 52 14.54 -12.11 28.67
C ARG A 52 15.36 -11.11 27.84
N LEU A 53 14.88 -9.88 27.72
CA LEU A 53 15.56 -8.82 26.98
C LEU A 53 16.84 -8.35 27.68
N GLU A 54 16.79 -8.22 29.01
CA GLU A 54 17.96 -7.93 29.84
C GLU A 54 18.99 -9.05 29.80
N LYS A 55 18.54 -10.32 29.90
CA LYS A 55 19.42 -11.49 29.76
C LYS A 55 20.03 -11.62 28.36
N GLY A 56 19.31 -11.17 27.32
CA GLY A 56 19.82 -11.13 25.95
C GLY A 56 20.82 -10.00 25.70
N ARG A 57 20.70 -8.86 26.40
CA ARG A 57 21.61 -7.70 26.26
C ARG A 57 22.95 -7.89 26.97
N SER A 58 23.03 -8.68 28.02
CA SER A 58 24.28 -8.89 28.79
C SER A 58 25.21 -9.95 28.19
N LEU A 59 24.75 -10.69 27.19
CA LEU A 59 25.53 -11.67 26.47
C LEU A 59 25.92 -11.06 25.11
N ASN A 60 27.15 -10.54 25.00
CA ASN A 60 27.84 -10.26 23.73
C ASN A 60 28.11 -11.57 22.95
N VAL A 61 27.08 -12.39 22.76
CA VAL A 61 27.16 -13.59 21.95
C VAL A 61 26.87 -13.12 20.54
N VAL A 62 27.95 -12.99 19.76
CA VAL A 62 27.88 -13.05 18.30
C VAL A 62 27.08 -14.31 17.99
N SER A 63 25.81 -14.15 17.60
CA SER A 63 25.03 -15.27 17.12
C SER A 63 25.69 -15.71 15.83
N LYS A 64 26.60 -16.69 15.93
CA LYS A 64 26.91 -17.56 14.80
C LYS A 64 25.60 -18.27 14.51
N GLY A 65 24.81 -17.71 13.59
CA GLY A 65 23.73 -18.45 12.97
C GLY A 65 24.30 -19.77 12.42
N PRO A 66 23.47 -20.80 12.25
CA PRO A 66 23.93 -22.03 11.62
C PRO A 66 24.56 -21.69 10.26
N ASN A 67 25.90 -21.81 10.18
CA ASN A 67 26.66 -21.48 8.98
C ASN A 67 26.50 -22.64 8.01
N TYR A 68 25.42 -22.63 7.22
CA TYR A 68 25.16 -23.63 6.19
C TYR A 68 26.06 -23.47 4.95
N ALA A 69 26.98 -22.48 4.94
CA ALA A 69 27.86 -22.23 3.81
C ALA A 69 29.16 -23.05 3.84
N GLU A 70 29.61 -23.52 5.01
CA GLU A 70 30.98 -24.05 5.15
C GLU A 70 31.10 -25.57 5.05
N ASN A 71 29.99 -26.31 5.05
CA ASN A 71 29.97 -27.76 4.85
C ASN A 71 28.60 -28.19 4.31
N GLN A 72 28.35 -27.98 3.01
CA GLN A 72 27.17 -28.59 2.36
C GLN A 72 27.53 -30.03 1.96
N PRO A 73 27.03 -31.07 2.64
CA PRO A 73 27.28 -32.47 2.28
C PRO A 73 26.77 -32.84 0.87
N TRP A 74 26.00 -31.94 0.24
CA TRP A 74 25.46 -32.09 -1.10
C TRP A 74 26.45 -31.80 -2.23
N ASP A 75 27.55 -31.07 -1.98
CA ASP A 75 28.50 -30.79 -3.05
C ASP A 75 29.26 -32.06 -3.49
N HIS A 76 29.55 -32.97 -2.55
CA HIS A 76 30.07 -34.31 -2.89
C HIS A 76 29.07 -35.18 -3.68
N PHE A 77 27.77 -34.88 -3.60
CA PHE A 77 26.75 -35.60 -4.38
C PHE A 77 26.66 -35.13 -5.84
N LYS A 78 27.07 -33.90 -6.14
CA LYS A 78 27.12 -33.40 -7.53
C LYS A 78 28.28 -34.02 -8.32
N ASP A 79 29.38 -34.34 -7.64
CA ASP A 79 30.55 -34.97 -8.26
C ASP A 79 30.42 -36.50 -8.37
N ALA A 80 29.48 -37.10 -7.63
CA ALA A 80 29.19 -38.52 -7.74
C ALA A 80 28.46 -38.78 -9.08
N ASN A 81 29.21 -39.29 -10.05
CA ASN A 81 28.75 -39.67 -11.39
C ASN A 81 27.84 -40.91 -11.35
N LEU A 82 26.71 -40.80 -10.65
CA LEU A 82 25.72 -41.87 -10.39
C LEU A 82 25.02 -42.38 -11.66
N ILE A 83 25.16 -41.66 -12.78
CA ILE A 83 24.53 -41.97 -14.08
C ILE A 83 25.52 -42.64 -15.05
N GLY A 84 26.79 -42.83 -14.66
CA GLY A 84 27.77 -43.53 -15.49
C GLY A 84 28.12 -42.82 -16.80
N LYS A 85 28.09 -41.48 -16.83
CA LYS A 85 28.52 -40.72 -18.01
C LYS A 85 30.04 -40.80 -18.11
N LEU A 86 30.56 -41.32 -19.22
CA LEU A 86 32.00 -41.28 -19.51
C LEU A 86 32.51 -39.82 -19.46
N PRO A 87 33.69 -39.55 -18.88
CA PRO A 87 34.25 -38.21 -18.82
C PRO A 87 34.34 -37.63 -20.24
N PRO A 88 34.06 -36.32 -20.43
CA PRO A 88 34.08 -35.73 -21.76
C PRO A 88 35.47 -35.92 -22.39
N PRO A 89 35.54 -36.26 -23.68
CA PRO A 89 36.81 -36.38 -24.39
C PRO A 89 37.59 -35.06 -24.30
N PRO A 90 38.94 -35.11 -24.21
CA PRO A 90 39.75 -33.91 -24.10
C PRO A 90 39.42 -32.94 -25.24
N PRO A 91 39.33 -31.64 -24.95
CA PRO A 91 38.97 -30.64 -25.94
C PRO A 91 39.96 -30.71 -27.11
N LYS A 92 39.42 -30.84 -28.32
CA LYS A 92 40.22 -30.77 -29.54
C LYS A 92 40.87 -29.38 -29.62
N PRO A 93 42.12 -29.26 -30.11
CA PRO A 93 42.76 -27.97 -30.34
C PRO A 93 41.84 -27.10 -31.20
N ILE A 94 41.43 -25.97 -30.65
CA ILE A 94 40.64 -24.96 -31.38
C ILE A 94 41.63 -24.14 -32.19
N ASP A 95 41.45 -24.12 -33.51
CA ASP A 95 42.24 -23.28 -34.42
C ASP A 95 42.05 -21.78 -34.05
N PRO A 96 43.13 -20.99 -33.94
CA PRO A 96 43.05 -19.60 -33.46
C PRO A 96 42.39 -18.57 -34.39
N GLU A 97 41.81 -18.95 -35.53
CA GLU A 97 41.43 -17.99 -36.59
C GLU A 97 39.94 -17.59 -36.65
N GLU A 98 39.07 -18.10 -35.77
CA GLU A 98 37.61 -17.83 -35.86
C GLU A 98 37.04 -16.93 -34.74
N GLN A 99 37.88 -16.26 -33.94
CA GLN A 99 37.47 -15.42 -32.78
C GLN A 99 37.60 -13.91 -33.00
N LYS A 100 37.05 -13.39 -34.11
CA LYS A 100 36.74 -11.96 -34.25
C LYS A 100 35.36 -11.71 -34.88
N LYS A 101 34.36 -12.47 -34.44
CA LYS A 101 32.99 -11.99 -34.54
C LYS A 101 32.80 -11.06 -33.34
N PRO A 102 32.52 -9.74 -33.53
CA PRO A 102 32.27 -8.86 -32.41
C PRO A 102 31.13 -9.45 -31.59
N GLU A 103 31.45 -9.83 -30.36
CA GLU A 103 30.48 -10.32 -29.40
C GLU A 103 29.51 -9.16 -29.19
N LYS A 104 28.27 -9.32 -29.67
CA LYS A 104 27.21 -8.33 -29.44
C LYS A 104 27.16 -8.11 -27.92
N PRO A 105 27.22 -6.85 -27.43
CA PRO A 105 27.12 -6.60 -26.01
C PRO A 105 25.85 -7.27 -25.47
N PRO A 106 25.92 -7.92 -24.29
CA PRO A 106 24.76 -8.60 -23.74
C PRO A 106 23.61 -7.60 -23.57
N GLU A 107 22.53 -7.80 -24.33
CA GLU A 107 21.33 -6.98 -24.27
C GLU A 107 20.72 -7.15 -22.88
N THR A 108 20.90 -6.12 -22.03
CA THR A 108 20.27 -6.08 -20.70
C THR A 108 18.76 -5.95 -20.88
N PRO A 109 17.97 -6.83 -20.23
CA PRO A 109 16.51 -6.81 -20.37
C PRO A 109 15.96 -5.50 -19.82
N LEU A 110 14.88 -4.99 -20.41
CA LEU A 110 14.38 -3.65 -20.09
C LEU A 110 13.93 -3.52 -18.63
N GLU A 111 13.48 -4.62 -18.02
CA GLU A 111 13.07 -4.71 -16.61
C GLU A 111 14.21 -4.46 -15.61
N ASP A 112 15.45 -4.79 -15.99
CA ASP A 112 16.64 -4.55 -15.17
C ASP A 112 17.14 -3.09 -15.30
N ILE A 113 16.69 -2.38 -16.33
CA ILE A 113 17.06 -1.00 -16.60
C ILE A 113 16.07 -0.05 -15.89
N CYS A 114 14.77 -0.22 -16.11
CA CYS A 114 13.76 0.70 -15.61
C CYS A 114 12.40 0.04 -15.34
N ALA A 115 11.58 0.73 -14.54
CA ALA A 115 10.20 0.36 -14.24
C ALA A 115 9.26 1.51 -14.60
N ILE A 116 8.11 1.18 -15.20
CA ILE A 116 7.06 2.16 -15.52
C ILE A 116 6.31 2.52 -14.25
N VAL A 117 6.34 3.80 -13.87
CA VAL A 117 5.59 4.34 -12.73
C VAL A 117 4.20 4.77 -13.15
N CYS A 118 4.11 5.44 -14.30
CA CYS A 118 2.87 6.00 -14.82
C CYS A 118 2.87 6.00 -16.34
N LEU A 119 1.73 5.64 -16.94
CA LEU A 119 1.44 5.79 -18.35
C LEU A 119 0.22 6.69 -18.49
N VAL A 120 0.31 7.64 -19.41
CA VAL A 120 -0.80 8.50 -19.82
C VAL A 120 -0.96 8.32 -21.31
N PHE A 121 -2.11 7.78 -21.74
CA PHE A 121 -2.46 7.67 -23.15
C PHE A 121 -3.45 8.78 -23.51
N GLN A 122 -3.04 9.65 -24.43
CA GLN A 122 -3.86 10.69 -25.03
C GLN A 122 -3.37 10.87 -26.48
N GLU A 123 -4.28 10.99 -27.45
CA GLU A 123 -3.96 10.92 -28.89
C GLU A 123 -2.70 11.71 -29.29
N ASP A 124 -2.55 12.94 -28.79
CA ASP A 124 -1.41 13.82 -29.10
C ASP A 124 -0.44 14.02 -27.92
N GLN A 125 -0.73 13.44 -26.75
CA GLN A 125 -0.01 13.73 -25.49
C GLN A 125 0.33 12.46 -24.71
N SER A 126 0.54 11.35 -25.42
CA SER A 126 0.97 10.11 -24.82
C SER A 126 2.35 10.27 -24.16
N MET A 127 2.43 9.90 -22.89
CA MET A 127 3.60 10.13 -22.04
C MET A 127 3.81 8.96 -21.07
N ALA A 128 5.06 8.54 -20.93
CA ALA A 128 5.48 7.54 -19.96
C ALA A 128 6.39 8.17 -18.91
N ILE A 129 6.20 7.82 -17.64
CA ILE A 129 7.09 8.20 -16.55
C ILE A 129 7.79 6.94 -16.07
N LEU A 130 9.10 6.89 -16.30
CA LEU A 130 9.97 5.76 -15.96
C LEU A 130 10.80 6.07 -14.72
N ARG A 131 11.02 5.05 -13.89
CA ARG A 131 11.99 5.08 -12.80
C ARG A 131 13.10 4.10 -13.11
N TYR A 132 14.34 4.58 -13.11
CA TYR A 132 15.52 3.75 -13.30
C TYR A 132 15.81 2.89 -12.06
N GLN A 133 16.27 1.66 -12.29
CA GLN A 133 16.71 0.76 -11.23
C GLN A 133 18.06 1.24 -10.67
N GLU A 134 18.31 1.03 -9.38
CA GLU A 134 19.58 1.42 -8.73
C GLU A 134 20.81 0.72 -9.35
N THR A 135 20.60 -0.42 -10.01
CA THR A 135 21.63 -1.20 -10.71
C THR A 135 21.96 -0.65 -12.10
N SER A 136 21.11 0.20 -12.67
CA SER A 136 21.32 0.79 -13.97
C SER A 136 22.26 2.00 -13.83
N ASN A 137 23.46 1.91 -14.39
CA ASN A 137 24.45 2.99 -14.40
C ASN A 137 24.03 4.10 -15.38
N VAL A 138 22.95 4.80 -15.07
CA VAL A 138 22.36 5.82 -15.94
C VAL A 138 22.99 7.17 -15.65
N GLU A 139 23.33 7.90 -16.72
CA GLU A 139 23.87 9.25 -16.66
C GLU A 139 22.77 10.25 -17.05
N PRO A 140 22.04 10.82 -16.08
CA PRO A 140 21.02 11.82 -16.39
C PRO A 140 21.66 13.09 -16.97
N PRO A 141 20.96 13.84 -17.84
CA PRO A 141 21.42 15.12 -18.36
C PRO A 141 21.84 16.09 -17.23
N GLU A 142 22.91 16.85 -17.46
CA GLU A 142 23.49 17.77 -16.47
C GLU A 142 22.44 18.74 -15.89
N GLU A 143 21.49 19.21 -16.71
CA GLU A 143 20.39 20.09 -16.29
C GLU A 143 19.55 19.51 -15.13
N ILE A 144 19.37 18.19 -15.11
CA ILE A 144 18.62 17.49 -14.07
C ILE A 144 19.49 17.36 -12.81
N LEU A 145 20.78 17.07 -12.96
CA LEU A 145 21.73 17.03 -11.85
C LEU A 145 21.87 18.40 -11.17
N GLU A 146 21.86 19.48 -11.94
CA GLU A 146 21.85 20.85 -11.41
C GLU A 146 20.56 21.15 -10.63
N ALA A 147 19.40 20.67 -11.11
CA ALA A 147 18.12 20.85 -10.41
C ALA A 147 18.04 20.08 -9.09
N PHE A 148 18.74 18.95 -8.97
CA PHE A 148 18.83 18.16 -7.74
C PHE A 148 20.00 18.56 -6.82
N SER A 149 20.96 19.34 -7.33
CA SER A 149 22.02 19.88 -6.51
C SER A 149 21.41 20.78 -5.45
N PRO A 150 21.64 20.51 -4.14
CA PRO A 150 21.16 21.39 -3.10
C PRO A 150 21.64 22.80 -3.42
N PRO A 151 20.78 23.83 -3.37
CA PRO A 151 21.18 25.19 -3.72
C PRO A 151 22.42 25.51 -2.92
N ASP A 152 23.53 25.78 -3.63
CA ASP A 152 24.85 25.98 -3.06
C ASP A 152 24.68 26.71 -1.74
N THR A 153 25.06 26.02 -0.67
CA THR A 153 24.91 26.47 0.71
C THR A 153 25.27 27.94 0.75
N VAL A 154 24.26 28.80 0.76
CA VAL A 154 24.44 30.25 0.57
C VAL A 154 25.45 30.63 1.64
N THR A 155 26.69 30.89 1.22
CA THR A 155 27.76 31.20 2.15
C THR A 155 27.23 32.40 2.92
N PRO A 156 27.02 32.29 4.25
CA PRO A 156 26.33 33.33 4.97
C PRO A 156 27.16 34.60 4.84
N THR A 157 26.76 35.48 3.92
CA THR A 157 27.36 36.80 3.80
C THR A 157 27.20 37.44 5.17
N PRO A 158 28.29 37.90 5.81
CA PRO A 158 28.22 38.44 7.15
C PRO A 158 27.17 39.55 7.18
N ARG A 159 26.17 39.36 8.04
CA ARG A 159 25.08 40.29 8.30
C ARG A 159 25.68 41.66 8.65
N THR A 160 25.81 42.54 7.66
CA THR A 160 26.07 43.96 7.93
C THR A 160 24.76 44.55 8.44
N ASN A 161 24.83 45.04 9.68
CA ASN A 161 23.70 45.49 10.48
C ASN A 161 23.25 46.87 9.99
N ASN A 162 22.64 46.96 8.80
CA ASN A 162 22.27 48.24 8.22
C ASN A 162 20.84 48.63 8.59
N LYS A 163 20.72 49.38 9.69
CA LYS A 163 19.45 49.84 10.31
C LYS A 163 18.73 50.97 9.56
N ASN A 164 19.19 51.42 8.39
CA ASN A 164 18.60 52.56 7.70
C ASN A 164 18.23 52.25 6.24
N ARG A 165 17.01 51.76 5.99
CA ARG A 165 16.37 51.94 4.67
C ARG A 165 14.84 51.89 4.73
N ARG A 166 14.26 52.98 5.22
CA ARG A 166 12.92 53.42 4.79
C ARG A 166 13.11 54.16 3.47
N ASN A 167 12.70 53.55 2.35
CA ASN A 167 11.93 54.19 1.27
C ASN A 167 11.86 53.31 0.01
N ALA A 168 10.60 53.03 -0.35
CA ALA A 168 10.02 53.03 -1.69
C ALA A 168 10.76 52.33 -2.85
N GLY A 169 10.16 51.25 -3.34
CA GLY A 169 10.43 50.69 -4.67
C GLY A 169 9.57 49.46 -4.93
N LYS A 170 8.42 49.66 -5.57
CA LYS A 170 7.46 48.61 -5.95
C LYS A 170 8.05 47.78 -7.10
N VAL A 171 8.76 46.70 -6.77
CA VAL A 171 9.30 45.75 -7.78
C VAL A 171 8.20 44.77 -8.17
N LYS A 172 7.92 44.69 -9.48
CA LYS A 172 6.96 43.76 -10.07
C LYS A 172 7.48 42.32 -9.90
N THR A 173 6.74 41.52 -9.17
CA THR A 173 6.98 40.08 -8.98
C THR A 173 6.70 39.33 -10.29
N ALA A 174 7.75 38.80 -10.91
CA ALA A 174 7.63 37.75 -11.91
C ALA A 174 7.07 36.48 -11.25
N ARG A 175 6.14 35.81 -11.94
CA ARG A 175 5.51 34.58 -11.46
C ARG A 175 6.57 33.46 -11.34
N PRO A 176 6.63 32.71 -10.24
CA PRO A 176 7.53 31.57 -10.14
C PRO A 176 7.08 30.46 -11.10
N ILE A 177 7.98 30.04 -11.99
CA ILE A 177 7.85 28.79 -12.76
C ILE A 177 7.89 27.64 -11.73
N ALA A 178 6.98 26.68 -11.88
CA ALA A 178 6.83 25.55 -10.98
C ALA A 178 8.17 24.81 -10.82
N ARG A 179 8.70 24.78 -9.60
CA ARG A 179 9.90 24.02 -9.24
C ARG A 179 9.56 22.55 -9.10
N ALA A 180 10.44 21.70 -9.62
CA ALA A 180 10.42 20.25 -9.46
C ALA A 180 10.17 19.89 -7.98
N MET A 181 9.16 19.07 -7.73
CA MET A 181 8.91 18.56 -6.39
C MET A 181 9.94 17.47 -6.07
N PRO A 182 10.59 17.48 -4.90
CA PRO A 182 11.41 16.37 -4.45
C PRO A 182 10.50 15.18 -4.15
N THR A 183 10.33 14.28 -5.12
CA THR A 183 9.58 13.04 -4.93
C THR A 183 10.40 12.11 -4.04
N THR A 184 9.89 11.89 -2.83
CA THR A 184 10.00 10.70 -1.95
C THR A 184 11.28 9.84 -1.97
N ARG A 185 11.76 9.53 -0.75
CA ARG A 185 12.91 8.72 -0.31
C ARG A 185 13.19 7.33 -0.95
N VAL A 186 12.56 6.95 -2.05
CA VAL A 186 12.80 5.66 -2.75
C VAL A 186 13.59 5.90 -4.04
N GLY A 187 14.87 6.25 -3.86
CA GLY A 187 16.04 5.69 -4.56
C GLY A 187 16.34 5.87 -6.05
N GLY A 188 15.39 6.21 -6.94
CA GLY A 188 15.64 6.16 -8.39
C GLY A 188 15.57 7.51 -9.11
N PHE A 189 16.36 7.68 -10.17
CA PHE A 189 16.12 8.77 -11.12
C PHE A 189 14.82 8.51 -11.91
N VAL A 190 14.09 9.59 -12.22
CA VAL A 190 12.81 9.50 -12.94
C VAL A 190 12.90 10.30 -14.24
N GLN A 191 12.60 9.65 -15.37
CA GLN A 191 12.53 10.29 -16.69
C GLN A 191 11.08 10.33 -17.16
N THR A 192 10.70 11.47 -17.76
CA THR A 192 9.44 11.60 -18.49
C THR A 192 9.73 11.49 -19.98
N LEU A 193 9.11 10.54 -20.65
CA LEU A 193 9.26 10.25 -22.08
C LEU A 193 7.97 10.53 -22.82
N ARG A 194 8.09 11.08 -24.01
CA ARG A 194 7.06 11.10 -25.03
C ARG A 194 7.32 10.03 -26.08
N LEU A 195 6.34 9.77 -26.93
CA LEU A 195 6.55 8.93 -28.11
C LEU A 195 7.75 9.46 -28.89
N GLU A 196 8.58 8.54 -29.33
CA GLU A 196 9.85 8.77 -30.02
C GLU A 196 11.02 9.30 -29.18
N ASP A 197 10.84 9.54 -27.87
CA ASP A 197 11.96 9.90 -27.00
C ASP A 197 12.82 8.67 -26.65
N ASN A 198 14.12 8.92 -26.49
CA ASN A 198 15.10 7.91 -26.07
C ASN A 198 15.31 7.91 -24.56
N LEU A 199 15.72 6.77 -24.02
CA LEU A 199 16.22 6.69 -22.65
C LEU A 199 17.52 7.48 -22.49
N TRP A 200 17.87 7.83 -21.26
CA TRP A 200 19.18 8.44 -20.97
C TRP A 200 20.36 7.48 -21.22
N PRO A 201 21.55 8.02 -21.54
CA PRO A 201 22.77 7.24 -21.68
C PRO A 201 23.04 6.35 -20.45
N PRO A 202 23.58 5.13 -20.64
CA PRO A 202 24.06 4.52 -21.90
C PRO A 202 22.97 3.78 -22.69
N TYR A 203 21.69 4.07 -22.46
CA TYR A 203 20.55 3.38 -23.06
C TYR A 203 19.84 4.21 -24.14
N ASP A 204 20.53 5.20 -24.71
CA ASP A 204 20.00 6.13 -25.71
C ASP A 204 19.61 5.46 -27.05
N HIS A 205 20.02 4.22 -27.25
CA HIS A 205 19.56 3.35 -28.34
C HIS A 205 18.18 2.75 -28.11
N ILE A 206 17.59 2.90 -26.92
CA ILE A 206 16.24 2.40 -26.57
C ILE A 206 15.25 3.55 -26.65
N LYS A 207 14.21 3.38 -27.47
CA LYS A 207 13.23 4.41 -27.81
C LYS A 207 11.82 3.97 -27.47
N LEU A 208 11.00 4.88 -26.95
CA LEU A 208 9.58 4.63 -26.71
C LEU A 208 8.78 4.76 -28.02
N VAL A 209 8.21 3.66 -28.52
CA VAL A 209 7.52 3.61 -29.82
C VAL A 209 6.01 3.75 -29.67
N ALA A 210 5.44 3.08 -28.69
CA ALA A 210 3.99 3.07 -28.49
C ALA A 210 3.62 2.95 -27.00
N ILE A 211 2.45 3.48 -26.66
CA ILE A 211 1.78 3.24 -25.39
C ILE A 211 0.47 2.57 -25.71
N ASP A 212 0.13 1.51 -24.98
CA ASP A 212 -1.15 0.84 -25.13
C ASP A 212 -2.32 1.80 -24.91
N GLY A 213 -3.42 1.60 -25.65
CA GLY A 213 -4.59 2.47 -25.58
C GLY A 213 -5.29 2.46 -24.21
N TYR A 214 -5.04 1.46 -23.39
CA TYR A 214 -5.51 1.37 -22.00
C TYR A 214 -4.44 1.75 -20.98
N ALA A 215 -3.26 2.19 -21.43
CA ALA A 215 -2.12 2.56 -20.59
C ALA A 215 -1.66 1.42 -19.65
N GLU A 216 -1.80 0.16 -20.09
CA GLU A 216 -1.36 -1.02 -19.32
C GLU A 216 0.15 -1.32 -19.52
N PHE A 217 0.66 -1.08 -20.74
CA PHE A 217 2.06 -1.29 -21.09
C PHE A 217 2.56 -0.25 -22.11
N ALA A 218 3.88 -0.18 -22.26
CA ALA A 218 4.56 0.59 -23.29
C ALA A 218 5.49 -0.31 -24.11
N GLU A 219 5.63 0.00 -25.40
CA GLU A 219 6.49 -0.71 -26.36
C GLU A 219 7.75 0.12 -26.64
N PHE A 220 8.90 -0.53 -26.53
CA PHE A 220 10.22 0.08 -26.74
C PHE A 220 10.95 -0.64 -27.87
N SER A 221 11.56 0.09 -28.80
CA SER A 221 12.46 -0.49 -29.80
C SER A 221 13.91 -0.19 -29.46
N ARG A 222 14.81 -1.10 -29.83
CA ARG A 222 16.25 -0.90 -29.72
C ARG A 222 16.82 -0.65 -31.10
N THR A 223 17.66 0.37 -31.23
CA THR A 223 18.44 0.62 -32.44
C THR A 223 19.76 -0.11 -32.31
N ALA A 224 20.03 -1.07 -33.18
CA ALA A 224 21.32 -1.74 -33.24
C ALA A 224 22.39 -0.82 -33.85
N GLU A 225 23.67 -1.18 -33.67
CA GLU A 225 24.80 -0.38 -34.19
C GLU A 225 24.79 -0.22 -35.72
N ASP A 226 24.14 -1.14 -36.44
CA ASP A 226 23.94 -1.08 -37.89
C ASP A 226 22.76 -0.17 -38.30
N GLY A 227 22.10 0.48 -37.33
CA GLY A 227 20.93 1.31 -37.52
C GLY A 227 19.64 0.53 -37.75
N SER A 228 19.67 -0.81 -37.64
CA SER A 228 18.45 -1.61 -37.72
C SER A 228 17.66 -1.54 -36.41
N GLU A 229 16.33 -1.43 -36.51
CA GLU A 229 15.45 -1.47 -35.35
C GLU A 229 15.11 -2.93 -35.00
N SER A 230 15.29 -3.29 -33.73
CA SER A 230 14.86 -4.58 -33.20
C SER A 230 13.34 -4.66 -33.14
N ALA A 231 12.82 -5.89 -32.99
CA ALA A 231 11.42 -6.06 -32.62
C ALA A 231 11.11 -5.29 -31.31
N PRO A 232 9.92 -4.69 -31.20
CA PRO A 232 9.55 -3.93 -30.01
C PRO A 232 9.44 -4.86 -28.78
N GLU A 233 10.06 -4.44 -27.69
CA GLU A 233 10.01 -5.05 -26.36
C GLU A 233 8.90 -4.38 -25.54
N ARG A 234 8.09 -5.18 -24.83
CA ARG A 234 6.96 -4.68 -24.01
C ARG A 234 7.38 -4.56 -22.56
N LEU A 235 7.05 -3.42 -21.95
CA LEU A 235 7.21 -3.20 -20.52
C LEU A 235 5.86 -2.88 -19.91
N TYR A 236 5.42 -3.70 -18.95
CA TYR A 236 4.17 -3.51 -18.22
C TYR A 236 4.38 -2.61 -17.00
N ARG A 237 3.30 -1.91 -16.60
CA ARG A 237 3.28 -1.07 -15.41
C ARG A 237 3.54 -1.88 -14.13
N ASP A 238 4.48 -1.42 -13.31
CA ASP A 238 4.84 -2.08 -12.04
C ASP A 238 3.84 -1.69 -10.94
N GLU A 239 2.65 -2.28 -10.96
CA GLU A 239 1.62 -2.05 -9.93
C GLU A 239 1.73 -3.01 -8.74
N LEU A 240 2.31 -4.19 -8.94
CA LEU A 240 2.22 -5.31 -8.00
C LEU A 240 3.58 -5.94 -7.65
N GLY A 241 4.71 -5.43 -8.16
CA GLY A 241 6.02 -6.07 -7.99
C GLY A 241 6.06 -7.48 -8.57
N LEU A 242 5.21 -7.78 -9.55
CA LEU A 242 5.19 -9.04 -10.29
C LEU A 242 6.22 -8.98 -11.41
N SER A 243 6.82 -10.12 -11.76
CA SER A 243 7.75 -10.18 -12.90
C SER A 243 7.03 -9.87 -14.22
N GLN A 244 7.74 -9.31 -15.20
CA GLN A 244 7.17 -8.94 -16.49
C GLN A 244 6.52 -10.15 -17.20
N ALA A 245 7.16 -11.32 -17.14
CA ALA A 245 6.62 -12.55 -17.71
C ALA A 245 5.27 -12.98 -17.08
N VAL A 246 5.01 -12.63 -15.81
CA VAL A 246 3.73 -12.91 -15.16
C VAL A 246 2.68 -11.89 -15.58
N MET A 247 3.06 -10.61 -15.66
CA MET A 247 2.18 -9.54 -16.13
C MET A 247 1.74 -9.78 -17.59
N GLU A 248 2.67 -10.20 -18.44
CA GLU A 248 2.38 -10.56 -19.83
C GLU A 248 1.36 -11.70 -19.91
N ARG A 249 1.54 -12.78 -19.14
CA ARG A 249 0.55 -13.86 -19.08
C ARG A 249 -0.81 -13.39 -18.57
N LEU A 250 -0.86 -12.55 -17.54
CA LEU A 250 -2.12 -12.02 -17.03
C LEU A 250 -2.84 -11.15 -18.08
N HIS A 251 -2.09 -10.43 -18.89
CA HIS A 251 -2.62 -9.64 -20.00
C HIS A 251 -3.13 -10.54 -21.14
N GLU A 252 -2.36 -11.54 -21.54
CA GLU A 252 -2.76 -12.54 -22.56
C GLU A 252 -4.02 -13.31 -22.14
N GLU A 253 -4.12 -13.68 -20.86
CA GLU A 253 -5.28 -14.37 -20.29
C GLU A 253 -6.48 -13.42 -20.03
N GLY A 254 -6.30 -12.10 -20.26
CA GLY A 254 -7.36 -11.11 -20.18
C GLY A 254 -7.77 -10.71 -18.76
N TYR A 255 -6.93 -10.99 -17.75
CA TYR A 255 -7.19 -10.61 -16.36
C TYR A 255 -6.88 -9.14 -16.06
N THR A 256 -5.95 -8.53 -16.80
CA THR A 256 -5.60 -7.11 -16.62
C THR A 256 -6.54 -6.17 -17.35
N ARG A 257 -7.20 -6.64 -18.43
CA ARG A 257 -8.24 -5.89 -19.14
C ARG A 257 -9.26 -5.45 -18.12
N GLY A 258 -9.10 -4.21 -17.68
CA GLY A 258 -10.05 -3.53 -16.83
C GLY A 258 -11.39 -3.81 -17.44
N SER A 259 -12.20 -4.59 -16.73
CA SER A 259 -13.54 -4.93 -17.17
C SER A 259 -14.16 -3.60 -17.55
N LYS A 260 -14.32 -3.36 -18.86
CA LYS A 260 -15.20 -2.28 -19.33
C LYS A 260 -16.42 -2.41 -18.43
N PRO A 261 -16.86 -1.37 -17.71
CA PRO A 261 -18.15 -1.45 -17.06
C PRO A 261 -19.09 -1.88 -18.18
N ARG A 262 -19.57 -3.13 -18.08
CA ARG A 262 -20.52 -3.68 -19.03
C ARG A 262 -21.61 -2.62 -19.04
N SER A 263 -21.80 -1.94 -20.17
CA SER A 263 -22.87 -0.97 -20.31
C SER A 263 -24.16 -1.79 -20.24
N VAL A 264 -24.60 -2.04 -19.01
CA VAL A 264 -25.94 -2.50 -18.73
C VAL A 264 -26.80 -1.36 -19.25
N ASN A 265 -27.56 -1.62 -20.31
CA ASN A 265 -28.55 -0.71 -20.88
C ASN A 265 -29.30 0.00 -19.73
N PRO A 266 -29.11 1.31 -19.50
CA PRO A 266 -29.89 2.03 -18.52
C PRO A 266 -31.06 2.65 -19.27
N GLU A 267 -32.18 1.93 -19.33
CA GLU A 267 -33.48 2.57 -19.58
C GLU A 267 -33.98 3.33 -18.34
N THR A 268 -33.10 3.51 -17.35
CA THR A 268 -33.29 4.41 -16.20
C THR A 268 -32.31 5.57 -16.37
N SER A 269 -32.87 6.73 -16.75
CA SER A 269 -32.17 8.01 -16.89
C SER A 269 -31.20 8.25 -15.71
N PRO A 270 -29.88 8.39 -15.93
CA PRO A 270 -28.96 8.76 -14.88
C PRO A 270 -29.21 10.22 -14.53
N GLU A 271 -29.70 10.44 -13.32
CA GLU A 271 -29.76 11.76 -12.70
C GLU A 271 -28.33 12.34 -12.71
N GLU A 272 -28.09 13.38 -13.51
CA GLU A 272 -26.79 14.05 -13.62
C GLU A 272 -26.37 14.58 -12.25
N ILE A 273 -25.39 13.93 -11.62
CA ILE A 273 -24.83 14.41 -10.35
C ILE A 273 -23.81 15.50 -10.70
N PRO A 274 -23.97 16.74 -10.20
CA PRO A 274 -23.10 17.86 -10.58
C PRO A 274 -21.65 17.62 -10.14
N GLU A 275 -20.73 17.83 -11.09
CA GLU A 275 -19.28 17.84 -10.86
C GLU A 275 -18.93 18.95 -9.85
N GLY A 276 -18.50 18.55 -8.64
CA GLY A 276 -18.23 19.49 -7.54
C GLY A 276 -18.54 18.95 -6.14
N LEU A 277 -19.19 17.78 -6.03
CA LEU A 277 -19.59 17.15 -4.76
C LEU A 277 -18.51 16.23 -4.13
N PHE A 278 -17.21 16.48 -4.36
CA PHE A 278 -16.17 15.67 -3.72
C PHE A 278 -16.20 15.89 -2.20
N GLY A 279 -16.47 14.80 -1.46
CA GLY A 279 -16.56 14.82 0.01
C GLY A 279 -17.90 15.26 0.59
N ILE A 280 -18.90 15.58 -0.25
CA ILE A 280 -20.26 15.81 0.24
C ILE A 280 -20.98 14.48 0.29
N TRP A 281 -21.47 14.13 1.48
CA TRP A 281 -22.21 12.89 1.69
C TRP A 281 -23.50 12.88 0.86
N ALA A 282 -23.52 12.10 -0.22
CA ALA A 282 -24.74 11.79 -0.97
C ALA A 282 -25.72 11.04 -0.06
N GLY A 283 -26.80 11.72 0.34
CA GLY A 283 -27.70 11.21 1.36
C GLY A 283 -28.37 9.89 0.99
N GLY A 284 -28.67 9.08 2.01
CA GLY A 284 -29.39 7.82 1.87
C GLY A 284 -29.46 7.01 3.16
N ASP A 285 -30.42 6.10 3.24
CA ASP A 285 -30.49 5.14 4.35
C ASP A 285 -29.49 3.99 4.18
N ASP A 286 -29.27 3.59 2.93
CA ASP A 286 -28.35 2.51 2.54
C ASP A 286 -27.04 3.08 1.98
N THR A 287 -25.96 2.33 2.21
CA THR A 287 -24.63 2.68 1.71
C THR A 287 -24.52 2.48 0.20
N LYS A 288 -23.97 3.48 -0.50
CA LYS A 288 -23.82 3.48 -1.97
C LYS A 288 -22.38 3.75 -2.37
N ARG A 289 -21.97 3.22 -3.52
CA ARG A 289 -20.68 3.53 -4.14
C ARG A 289 -20.86 4.62 -5.20
N ILE A 290 -20.18 5.75 -5.05
CA ILE A 290 -20.25 6.90 -5.95
C ILE A 290 -18.82 7.33 -6.25
N ASN A 291 -18.43 7.37 -7.53
CA ASN A 291 -17.09 7.77 -7.97
C ASN A 291 -15.95 7.00 -7.29
N GLY A 292 -16.18 5.71 -6.98
CA GLY A 292 -15.20 4.86 -6.30
C GLY A 292 -15.24 4.93 -4.77
N ASP A 293 -15.83 5.99 -4.20
CA ASP A 293 -15.98 6.19 -2.75
C ASP A 293 -17.23 5.49 -2.20
N PHE A 294 -17.17 5.05 -0.95
CA PHE A 294 -18.29 4.42 -0.25
C PHE A 294 -19.01 5.43 0.66
N HIS A 295 -20.19 5.87 0.24
CA HIS A 295 -21.04 6.77 1.01
C HIS A 295 -21.87 5.97 2.00
N ILE A 296 -21.48 6.00 3.28
CA ILE A 296 -22.10 5.19 4.35
C ILE A 296 -23.54 5.67 4.59
N GLY A 297 -24.50 4.77 4.49
CA GLY A 297 -25.91 5.03 4.75
C GLY A 297 -26.18 5.35 6.22
N ARG A 298 -27.28 6.09 6.49
CA ARG A 298 -27.65 6.45 7.87
C ARG A 298 -27.86 5.23 8.76
N ARG A 299 -28.36 4.12 8.22
CA ARG A 299 -28.60 2.89 8.97
C ARG A 299 -27.28 2.25 9.41
N GLU A 300 -26.33 2.06 8.48
CA GLU A 300 -24.99 1.55 8.78
C GLU A 300 -24.26 2.44 9.77
N TRP A 301 -24.37 3.76 9.59
CA TRP A 301 -23.77 4.72 10.49
C TRP A 301 -24.32 4.60 11.92
N LYS A 302 -25.64 4.48 12.05
CA LYS A 302 -26.30 4.29 13.36
C LYS A 302 -25.83 2.99 14.02
N ASP A 303 -25.85 1.88 13.27
CA ASP A 303 -25.32 0.58 13.73
C ASP A 303 -23.87 0.71 14.21
N TRP A 304 -23.03 1.41 13.46
CA TRP A 304 -21.64 1.66 13.81
C TRP A 304 -21.49 2.47 15.09
N ASN A 305 -22.27 3.54 15.25
CA ASN A 305 -22.16 4.41 16.40
C ASN A 305 -22.64 3.72 17.70
N GLU A 306 -23.77 3.02 17.62
CA GLU A 306 -24.40 2.32 18.74
C GLU A 306 -23.65 1.04 19.11
N ASP A 307 -23.27 0.20 18.13
CA ASP A 307 -22.76 -1.14 18.40
C ASP A 307 -21.63 -1.57 17.44
N SER A 308 -20.56 -0.77 17.42
CA SER A 308 -19.35 -1.11 16.65
C SER A 308 -18.79 -2.47 17.05
N ASN A 309 -18.92 -2.86 18.32
CA ASN A 309 -18.42 -4.14 18.79
C ASN A 309 -19.12 -5.33 18.15
N ARG A 310 -20.45 -5.27 17.99
CA ARG A 310 -21.24 -6.26 17.24
C ARG A 310 -20.78 -6.38 15.80
N ILE A 311 -20.60 -5.27 15.10
CA ILE A 311 -20.13 -5.27 13.69
C ILE A 311 -18.81 -6.03 13.58
N PHE A 312 -17.81 -5.64 14.38
CA PHE A 312 -16.49 -6.28 14.31
C PHE A 312 -16.46 -7.75 14.79
N ASN A 313 -17.36 -8.14 15.70
CA ASN A 313 -17.39 -9.51 16.23
C ASN A 313 -18.26 -10.47 15.41
N ARG A 314 -19.40 -10.00 14.89
CA ARG A 314 -20.37 -10.85 14.19
C ARG A 314 -20.26 -10.73 12.67
N GLU A 315 -20.10 -9.51 12.16
CA GLU A 315 -20.19 -9.23 10.74
C GLU A 315 -18.83 -9.26 10.05
N LEU A 316 -17.78 -8.74 10.70
CA LEU A 316 -16.43 -8.68 10.14
C LEU A 316 -15.41 -9.65 10.77
N GLN A 317 -15.78 -10.40 11.81
CA GLN A 317 -14.91 -11.26 12.64
C GLN A 317 -13.42 -10.92 12.54
N THR A 318 -12.91 -10.10 13.46
CA THR A 318 -11.54 -9.61 13.35
C THR A 318 -10.59 -10.22 14.37
N LYS A 319 -9.31 -10.35 14.01
CA LYS A 319 -8.21 -10.66 14.92
C LYS A 319 -7.06 -9.67 14.77
N SER A 320 -6.25 -9.50 15.81
CA SER A 320 -5.02 -8.70 15.71
C SER A 320 -4.04 -9.40 14.75
N TYR A 321 -3.39 -8.61 13.89
CA TYR A 321 -2.40 -9.06 12.93
C TYR A 321 -1.04 -8.44 13.25
N SER A 322 0.01 -9.26 13.18
CA SER A 322 1.40 -8.84 13.28
C SER A 322 2.19 -9.59 12.22
N GLY A 323 2.56 -8.91 11.15
CA GLY A 323 3.37 -9.44 10.06
C GLY A 323 4.86 -9.45 10.42
N ARG A 324 5.65 -10.24 9.67
CA ARG A 324 7.11 -10.34 9.86
C ARG A 324 7.84 -9.02 9.56
N ASN A 325 7.27 -8.19 8.68
CA ASN A 325 7.84 -6.91 8.25
C ASN A 325 7.55 -5.77 9.24
N GLY A 326 7.11 -6.09 10.47
CA GLY A 326 6.71 -5.09 11.47
C GLY A 326 5.33 -4.46 11.23
N VAL A 327 4.68 -4.76 10.10
CA VAL A 327 3.30 -4.31 9.81
C VAL A 327 2.35 -4.94 10.81
N SER A 328 1.68 -4.10 11.60
CA SER A 328 0.69 -4.51 12.59
C SER A 328 -0.67 -3.93 12.19
N GLY A 329 -1.74 -4.69 12.41
CA GLY A 329 -3.05 -4.34 11.89
C GLY A 329 -4.21 -5.12 12.51
N VAL A 330 -5.40 -4.94 11.94
CA VAL A 330 -6.58 -5.71 12.28
C VAL A 330 -6.96 -6.57 11.08
N GLN A 331 -6.71 -7.88 11.16
CA GLN A 331 -7.08 -8.81 10.09
C GLN A 331 -8.55 -9.20 10.18
N ILE A 332 -9.21 -9.13 9.04
CA ILE A 332 -10.60 -9.49 8.83
C ILE A 332 -10.64 -10.97 8.46
N THR A 333 -11.19 -11.82 9.32
CA THR A 333 -11.22 -13.28 9.07
C THR A 333 -12.47 -13.72 8.31
N LYS A 334 -13.59 -13.01 8.48
CA LYS A 334 -14.85 -13.33 7.81
C LYS A 334 -15.61 -12.05 7.53
N VAL A 335 -16.25 -11.93 6.37
CA VAL A 335 -17.02 -10.75 6.00
C VAL A 335 -18.46 -11.17 5.68
N SER A 336 -19.43 -10.56 6.35
CA SER A 336 -20.84 -10.72 6.00
C SER A 336 -21.12 -10.11 4.63
N GLU A 337 -22.12 -10.64 3.93
CA GLU A 337 -22.52 -10.16 2.59
C GLU A 337 -22.73 -8.64 2.55
N ARG A 338 -23.32 -8.07 3.61
CA ARG A 338 -23.50 -6.62 3.78
C ARG A 338 -22.18 -5.83 3.74
N PHE A 339 -21.07 -6.36 4.25
CA PHE A 339 -19.80 -5.63 4.25
C PHE A 339 -18.95 -5.91 3.00
N GLN A 340 -19.25 -6.97 2.24
CA GLN A 340 -18.60 -7.22 0.95
C GLN A 340 -18.92 -6.12 -0.06
N GLN A 341 -20.15 -5.58 -0.01
CA GLN A 341 -20.54 -4.44 -0.86
C GLN A 341 -19.73 -3.17 -0.53
N PHE A 342 -19.04 -3.10 0.61
CA PHE A 342 -18.15 -1.99 1.01
C PHE A 342 -16.70 -2.22 0.56
N GLY A 343 -16.49 -3.17 -0.35
CA GLY A 343 -15.17 -3.53 -0.88
C GLY A 343 -14.30 -4.29 0.10
N VAL A 344 -14.80 -4.65 1.28
CA VAL A 344 -14.04 -5.37 2.32
C VAL A 344 -14.02 -6.87 2.01
N GLN A 345 -12.85 -7.49 2.03
CA GLN A 345 -12.70 -8.93 1.78
C GLN A 345 -12.14 -9.67 2.99
N ALA A 346 -12.45 -10.96 3.08
CA ALA A 346 -11.81 -11.83 4.07
C ALA A 346 -10.31 -11.97 3.74
N GLY A 347 -9.45 -11.84 4.75
CA GLY A 347 -8.00 -11.80 4.61
C GLY A 347 -7.42 -10.40 4.63
N ASP A 348 -8.21 -9.36 4.34
CA ASP A 348 -7.78 -7.96 4.39
C ASP A 348 -7.28 -7.60 5.81
N VAL A 349 -6.24 -6.77 5.89
CA VAL A 349 -5.72 -6.25 7.16
C VAL A 349 -5.85 -4.73 7.17
N ILE A 350 -6.60 -4.18 8.13
CA ILE A 350 -6.66 -2.74 8.34
C ILE A 350 -5.34 -2.28 8.97
N VAL A 351 -4.57 -1.46 8.27
CA VAL A 351 -3.25 -0.97 8.69
C VAL A 351 -3.36 0.43 9.31
N SER A 352 -4.07 1.34 8.65
CA SER A 352 -4.26 2.71 9.13
C SER A 352 -5.61 3.30 8.75
N VAL A 353 -6.04 4.31 9.51
CA VAL A 353 -7.24 5.10 9.27
C VAL A 353 -6.83 6.57 9.26
N ASN A 354 -6.96 7.24 8.11
CA ASN A 354 -6.50 8.62 7.87
C ASN A 354 -5.02 8.83 8.28
N GLY A 355 -4.16 7.87 7.96
CA GLY A 355 -2.74 7.91 8.29
C GLY A 355 -2.40 7.56 9.75
N GLU A 356 -3.41 7.35 10.62
CA GLU A 356 -3.17 6.89 11.99
C GLU A 356 -3.10 5.35 12.01
N PRO A 357 -1.97 4.74 12.43
CA PRO A 357 -1.82 3.29 12.43
C PRO A 357 -2.71 2.64 13.51
N VAL A 358 -3.32 1.51 13.17
CA VAL A 358 -4.20 0.75 14.07
C VAL A 358 -3.65 -0.65 14.28
N ARG A 359 -3.41 -1.06 15.54
CA ARG A 359 -2.81 -2.36 15.88
C ARG A 359 -3.79 -3.37 16.46
N SER A 360 -4.97 -2.89 16.84
CA SER A 360 -6.00 -3.72 17.47
C SER A 360 -7.38 -3.22 17.08
N LYS A 361 -8.37 -4.11 17.19
CA LYS A 361 -9.78 -3.79 16.97
C LYS A 361 -10.23 -2.58 17.81
N ALA A 362 -9.88 -2.57 19.10
CA ALA A 362 -10.27 -1.48 20.01
C ALA A 362 -9.65 -0.14 19.58
N GLN A 363 -8.41 -0.16 19.09
CA GLN A 363 -7.74 1.03 18.58
C GLN A 363 -8.41 1.54 17.30
N ALA A 364 -8.75 0.65 16.35
CA ALA A 364 -9.46 1.04 15.13
C ALA A 364 -10.81 1.71 15.42
N ILE A 365 -11.61 1.13 16.33
CA ILE A 365 -12.89 1.73 16.77
C ILE A 365 -12.66 3.10 17.42
N THR A 366 -11.67 3.20 18.32
CA THR A 366 -11.38 4.44 19.06
C THR A 366 -10.93 5.54 18.12
N VAL A 367 -10.03 5.23 17.17
CA VAL A 367 -9.56 6.16 16.14
C VAL A 367 -10.72 6.66 15.28
N GLY A 368 -11.53 5.74 14.74
CA GLY A 368 -12.70 6.10 13.91
C GLY A 368 -13.70 7.00 14.64
N LYS A 369 -14.11 6.62 15.87
CA LYS A 369 -15.04 7.43 16.67
C LYS A 369 -14.45 8.79 17.05
N ARG A 370 -13.16 8.85 17.37
CA ARG A 370 -12.46 10.11 17.70
C ARG A 370 -12.39 11.05 16.52
N LEU A 371 -11.98 10.57 15.34
CA LEU A 371 -11.91 11.35 14.11
C LEU A 371 -13.29 11.88 13.73
N TYR A 372 -14.31 11.04 13.81
CA TYR A 372 -15.68 11.45 13.53
C TYR A 372 -16.18 12.57 14.46
N LYS A 373 -15.93 12.44 15.77
CA LYS A 373 -16.26 13.49 16.76
C LYS A 373 -15.52 14.82 16.51
N ARG A 374 -14.38 14.79 15.82
CA ARG A 374 -13.63 15.99 15.41
C ARG A 374 -14.18 16.64 14.12
N GLY A 375 -15.24 16.09 13.54
CA GLY A 375 -15.84 16.59 12.30
C GLY A 375 -15.30 15.93 11.03
N VAL A 376 -14.45 14.92 11.14
CA VAL A 376 -14.00 14.15 9.96
C VAL A 376 -15.17 13.33 9.43
N ARG A 377 -15.44 13.44 8.12
CA ARG A 377 -16.45 12.66 7.41
C ARG A 377 -15.86 11.72 6.38
N THR A 378 -14.70 12.05 5.84
CA THR A 378 -13.99 11.21 4.88
C THR A 378 -12.92 10.38 5.60
N PHE A 379 -13.04 9.06 5.48
CA PHE A 379 -12.15 8.08 6.07
C PHE A 379 -11.38 7.33 4.98
N ASN A 380 -10.10 7.65 4.83
CA ASN A 380 -9.15 6.93 3.99
C ASN A 380 -8.59 5.77 4.83
N VAL A 381 -9.10 4.57 4.58
CA VAL A 381 -8.68 3.36 5.29
C VAL A 381 -7.71 2.60 4.40
N VAL A 382 -6.49 2.38 4.89
CA VAL A 382 -5.47 1.61 4.19
C VAL A 382 -5.58 0.16 4.62
N PHE A 383 -5.83 -0.72 3.65
CA PHE A 383 -5.88 -2.16 3.82
C PHE A 383 -4.63 -2.79 3.21
N LEU A 384 -4.08 -3.81 3.84
CA LEU A 384 -3.21 -4.77 3.17
C LEU A 384 -4.09 -5.89 2.62
N SER A 385 -4.37 -5.87 1.32
CA SER A 385 -5.17 -6.86 0.62
C SER A 385 -4.27 -7.69 -0.29
N ARG A 386 -4.22 -9.01 -0.06
CA ARG A 386 -3.37 -9.95 -0.83
C ARG A 386 -1.89 -9.54 -0.93
N GLY A 387 -1.38 -8.83 0.08
CA GLY A 387 0.01 -8.36 0.12
C GLY A 387 0.25 -6.97 -0.47
N ALA A 388 -0.75 -6.36 -1.11
CA ALA A 388 -0.67 -4.99 -1.62
C ALA A 388 -1.44 -4.02 -0.71
N GLU A 389 -0.95 -2.78 -0.59
CA GLU A 389 -1.66 -1.72 0.12
C GLU A 389 -2.75 -1.12 -0.78
N VAL A 390 -4.01 -1.19 -0.34
CA VAL A 390 -5.19 -0.66 -1.04
C VAL A 390 -5.85 0.36 -0.14
N THR A 391 -5.96 1.60 -0.61
CA THR A 391 -6.69 2.64 0.11
C THR A 391 -8.14 2.66 -0.35
N ARG A 392 -9.08 2.63 0.61
CA ARG A 392 -10.51 2.79 0.34
C ARG A 392 -11.05 4.00 1.10
N THR A 393 -11.83 4.80 0.42
CA THR A 393 -12.42 6.02 0.95
C THR A 393 -13.86 5.75 1.38
N TYR A 394 -14.18 6.04 2.64
CA TYR A 394 -15.52 5.96 3.19
C TYR A 394 -16.01 7.34 3.62
N VAL A 395 -17.16 7.77 3.12
CA VAL A 395 -17.77 9.06 3.44
C VAL A 395 -18.93 8.83 4.40
N ALA A 396 -18.78 9.27 5.64
CA ALA A 396 -19.79 9.14 6.69
C ALA A 396 -20.79 10.31 6.66
N PRO A 397 -22.05 10.09 7.10
CA PRO A 397 -23.04 11.15 7.20
C PRO A 397 -22.64 12.19 8.25
N ASP A 398 -23.12 13.42 8.08
CA ASP A 398 -23.00 14.44 9.12
C ASP A 398 -23.76 14.05 10.39
N GLN A 399 -23.20 14.42 11.55
CA GLN A 399 -23.99 14.45 12.78
C GLN A 399 -25.08 15.48 12.57
N GLY A 400 -26.30 15.00 12.32
CA GLY A 400 -27.47 15.86 12.18
C GLY A 400 -27.47 16.93 13.28
N ARG A 401 -27.61 18.18 12.86
CA ARG A 401 -28.03 19.26 13.75
C ARG A 401 -29.43 19.00 14.26
#